data_AF-A0A2M7F6H4-F1
#
_entry.id   AF-A0A2M7F6H4-F1
#
_cell.length_a   1.000
_cell.length_b   1.000
_cell.length_c   1.000
_cell.angle_alpha   90.00
_cell.angle_beta   90.00
_cell.angle_gamma   90.00
#
_symmetry.space_group_name_H-M   'P 1'
#
loop_
_entity.id
_entity.type
_entity.pdbx_description
1 polymer ?
#
loop_
_entity_poly.entity_id
_entity_poly.type
_entity_poly.pdbx_seq_one_letter_code
_entity_poly.pdbx_strand_id
1 'polypeptide(L)'
;TILKPGRRSKSANVFGILQRLITHLRISWKHTVIIVRGDSHFCSKELMDWCVDQERDKAKVHFITGLTGNSTLNSMVKSLVDTCEKEYSRYGRFVKRYHSFSYKAGSW
;
A
#
# COMPACT_ATOMS: atom_id res chain seq x y z
N THR A 1 17.91 -29.84 -3.85
CA THR A 1 17.52 -28.49 -3.38
C THR A 1 16.12 -28.55 -2.83
N ILE A 2 15.94 -28.43 -1.50
CA ILE A 2 14.61 -28.42 -0.89
C ILE A 2 14.01 -27.03 -1.14
N LEU A 3 13.24 -26.91 -2.21
CA LEU A 3 12.44 -25.72 -2.46
C LEU A 3 11.27 -25.75 -1.47
N LYS A 4 11.20 -24.73 -0.62
CA LYS A 4 10.04 -24.53 0.27
C LYS A 4 8.82 -24.26 -0.63
N PRO A 5 7.74 -25.06 -0.55
CA PRO A 5 6.53 -24.78 -1.29
C PRO A 5 6.04 -23.38 -0.96
N GLY A 6 5.64 -22.63 -1.99
CA GLY A 6 5.08 -21.29 -1.82
C GLY A 6 3.84 -21.35 -0.93
N ARG A 7 4.02 -21.07 0.36
CA ARG A 7 2.90 -20.91 1.29
C ARG A 7 2.48 -19.45 1.18
N ARG A 8 1.29 -19.19 0.62
CA ARG A 8 0.62 -17.89 0.82
C ARG A 8 0.51 -17.77 2.34
N SER A 9 1.32 -16.91 2.96
CA SER A 9 1.31 -16.75 4.40
C SER A 9 -0.12 -16.45 4.80
N LYS A 10 -0.79 -17.38 5.51
CA LYS A 10 -1.96 -17.05 6.30
C LYS A 10 -1.51 -15.86 7.14
N SER A 11 -2.12 -14.71 6.88
CA SER A 11 -1.80 -13.40 7.43
C SER A 11 -1.06 -13.51 8.77
N ALA A 12 0.27 -13.55 8.71
CA ALA A 12 1.04 -13.16 9.87
C ALA A 12 0.56 -11.75 10.18
N ASN A 13 0.29 -11.43 11.43
CA ASN A 13 -0.08 -10.07 11.80
C ASN A 13 1.15 -9.17 11.54
N VAL A 14 1.29 -8.72 10.29
CA VAL A 14 2.40 -7.93 9.77
C VAL A 14 2.51 -6.65 10.60
N PHE A 15 1.37 -6.08 10.98
CA PHE A 15 1.29 -4.95 11.90
C PHE A 15 2.01 -5.24 13.22
N GLY A 16 1.72 -6.35 13.91
CA GLY A 16 2.35 -6.67 15.19
C GLY A 16 3.88 -6.84 15.11
N ILE A 17 4.39 -7.37 13.99
CA ILE A 17 5.83 -7.48 13.75
C ILE A 17 6.44 -6.09 13.51
N LEU A 18 5.81 -5.28 12.65
CA LEU A 18 6.27 -3.93 12.32
C LEU A 18 6.26 -3.01 13.54
N GLN A 19 5.20 -3.05 14.34
CA GLN A 19 5.07 -2.27 15.56
C GLN A 19 6.24 -2.59 16.51
N ARG A 20 6.48 -3.87 16.80
CA ARG A 20 7.60 -4.29 17.66
C ARG A 20 8.94 -3.83 17.09
N LEU A 21 9.17 -4.01 15.79
CA LEU A 21 10.41 -3.59 15.14
C LEU A 21 10.62 -2.08 15.28
N ILE A 22 9.60 -1.28 14.95
CA ILE A 22 9.70 0.18 15.00
C ILE A 22 9.88 0.67 16.44
N THR A 23 9.19 0.09 17.41
CA THR A 23 9.41 0.39 18.84
C THR A 23 10.85 0.11 19.25
N HIS A 24 11.44 -1.00 18.81
CA HIS A 24 12.85 -1.30 19.08
C HIS A 24 13.79 -0.30 18.39
N LEU A 25 13.55 0.04 17.12
CA LEU A 25 14.35 1.05 16.40
C LEU A 25 14.29 2.42 17.11
N ARG A 26 13.13 2.79 17.68
CA ARG A 26 12.95 4.08 18.37
C ARG A 26 13.80 4.25 19.62
N ILE A 27 14.28 3.16 20.24
CA ILE A 27 15.20 3.22 21.39
C ILE A 27 16.50 3.93 20.98
N SER A 28 17.05 3.56 19.82
CA SER A 28 18.31 4.12 19.30
C SER A 28 18.09 5.35 18.42
N TRP A 29 16.96 5.43 17.72
CA TRP A 29 16.66 6.47 16.73
C TRP A 29 15.38 7.24 17.10
N LYS A 30 15.47 8.07 18.14
CA LYS A 30 14.30 8.78 18.70
C LYS A 30 13.60 9.74 17.72
N HIS A 31 14.36 10.44 16.87
CA HIS A 31 13.83 11.52 16.03
C HIS A 31 13.91 11.25 14.52
N THR A 32 14.39 10.07 14.14
CA THR A 32 14.54 9.65 12.74
C THR A 32 13.18 9.44 12.11
N VAL A 33 12.95 9.93 10.89
CA VAL A 33 11.71 9.62 10.17
C VAL A 33 11.73 8.15 9.78
N ILE A 34 10.66 7.41 10.09
CA ILE A 34 10.50 6.01 9.68
C ILE A 34 9.31 5.94 8.72
N ILE A 35 9.53 5.40 7.52
CA ILE A 35 8.47 5.21 6.53
C ILE A 35 8.32 3.71 6.26
N VAL A 36 7.16 3.16 6.59
CA VAL A 36 6.82 1.77 6.30
C VAL A 36 6.34 1.66 4.86
N ARG A 37 7.12 0.99 4.00
CA ARG A 37 6.76 0.76 2.61
C ARG A 37 6.49 -0.72 2.35
N GLY A 38 5.39 -1.02 1.66
CA GLY A 38 5.02 -2.39 1.31
C GLY A 38 4.02 -2.45 0.15
N ASP A 39 3.81 -3.65 -0.40
CA ASP A 39 2.72 -3.89 -1.36
C ASP A 39 1.35 -3.92 -0.65
N SER A 40 0.30 -4.32 -1.36
CA SER A 40 -1.06 -4.31 -0.82
C SER A 40 -1.31 -5.30 0.33
N HIS A 41 -0.43 -6.27 0.57
CA HIS A 41 -0.52 -7.12 1.77
C HIS A 41 -0.16 -6.37 3.06
N PHE A 42 0.50 -5.22 2.95
CA PHE A 42 0.79 -4.34 4.08
C PHE A 42 -0.33 -3.32 4.31
N CYS A 43 -1.31 -3.22 3.41
CA CYS A 43 -2.47 -2.36 3.59
C CYS A 43 -3.41 -2.96 4.65
N SER A 44 -3.16 -2.62 5.92
CA SER A 44 -3.99 -3.03 7.05
C SER A 44 -4.48 -1.79 7.80
N LYS A 45 -5.73 -1.83 8.26
CA LYS A 45 -6.35 -0.76 9.03
C LYS A 45 -5.53 -0.47 10.29
N GLU A 46 -5.13 -1.53 10.99
CA GLU A 46 -4.38 -1.45 12.25
C GLU A 46 -3.03 -0.74 12.05
N LEU A 47 -2.29 -1.08 10.98
CA LEU A 47 -1.03 -0.42 10.67
C LEU A 47 -1.23 1.06 10.33
N MET A 48 -2.24 1.38 9.52
CA MET A 48 -2.48 2.76 9.08
C MET A 48 -2.94 3.64 10.24
N ASP A 49 -3.91 3.17 11.04
CA ASP A 49 -4.37 3.89 12.24
C ASP A 49 -3.20 4.12 13.19
N TRP A 50 -2.41 3.07 13.47
CA TRP A 50 -1.25 3.19 14.36
C TRP A 50 -0.22 4.19 13.83
N CYS A 51 0.12 4.17 12.54
CA CYS A 51 1.03 5.17 11.96
C CYS A 51 0.47 6.59 12.09
N VAL A 52 -0.83 6.79 11.86
CA VAL A 52 -1.50 8.10 12.02
C VAL A 52 -1.45 8.58 13.46
N ASP A 53 -1.68 7.69 14.43
CA ASP A 53 -1.57 8.03 15.86
C ASP A 53 -0.13 8.39 16.23
N GLN A 54 0.86 7.62 15.75
CA GLN A 54 2.28 7.93 15.94
C GLN A 54 2.68 9.28 15.32
N GLU A 55 2.11 9.65 14.17
CA GLU A 55 2.33 10.96 13.56
C GLU A 55 1.79 12.09 14.43
N ARG A 56 0.58 11.93 15.01
CA ARG A 56 -0.01 12.88 15.97
C ARG A 56 0.86 13.06 17.22
N ASP A 57 1.43 11.96 17.71
CA ASP A 57 2.34 11.95 18.86
C ASP A 57 3.75 12.46 18.53
N LYS A 58 3.97 12.99 17.32
CA LYS A 58 5.26 13.48 16.80
C LYS A 58 6.35 12.40 16.75
N ALA A 59 5.97 11.13 16.73
CA ALA A 59 6.89 9.99 16.62
C ALA A 59 7.39 9.76 15.19
N LYS A 60 6.98 10.58 14.20
CA LYS A 60 7.49 10.60 12.81
C LYS A 60 7.49 9.23 12.12
N VAL A 61 6.41 8.48 12.28
CA VAL A 61 6.19 7.21 11.59
C VAL A 61 5.13 7.44 10.52
N HIS A 62 5.46 7.10 9.28
CA HIS A 62 4.54 7.23 8.13
C HIS A 62 4.47 5.91 7.38
N PHE A 63 3.55 5.80 6.43
CA PHE A 63 3.40 4.61 5.60
C PHE A 63 3.20 4.96 4.12
N ILE A 64 3.66 4.07 3.25
CA ILE A 64 3.41 4.06 1.81
C ILE A 64 3.12 2.60 1.43
N THR A 65 1.84 2.23 1.44
CA THR A 65 1.42 0.87 1.10
C THR A 65 0.78 0.83 -0.28
N GLY A 66 0.98 -0.27 -1.00
CA GLY A 66 0.14 -0.60 -2.15
C GLY A 66 -1.32 -0.72 -1.72
N LEU A 67 -2.24 -0.46 -2.64
CA LEU A 67 -3.65 -0.77 -2.47
C LEU A 67 -4.02 -1.87 -3.47
N THR A 68 -4.76 -2.88 -3.01
CA THR A 68 -5.38 -3.83 -3.94
C THR A 68 -6.47 -3.11 -4.71
N GLY A 69 -6.59 -3.39 -6.01
CA GLY A 69 -7.66 -2.82 -6.84
C GLY A 69 -9.04 -3.11 -6.23
N ASN A 70 -9.91 -2.11 -6.22
CA ASN A 70 -11.28 -2.21 -5.73
C ASN A 70 -12.26 -1.52 -6.70
N SER A 71 -13.56 -1.74 -6.51
CA SER A 71 -14.60 -1.21 -7.41
C SER A 71 -14.58 0.31 -7.53
N THR A 72 -14.30 1.03 -6.44
CA THR A 72 -14.19 2.49 -6.45
C THR A 72 -13.00 2.94 -7.28
N LEU A 73 -11.79 2.39 -7.03
CA LEU A 73 -10.59 2.71 -7.79
C LEU A 73 -10.77 2.40 -9.27
N ASN A 74 -11.36 1.26 -9.61
CA ASN A 74 -11.64 0.85 -10.99
C ASN A 74 -12.62 1.81 -11.68
N SER A 75 -13.64 2.29 -10.96
CA SER A 75 -14.60 3.26 -11.49
C SER A 75 -13.94 4.61 -11.75
N MET A 76 -13.04 5.06 -10.86
CA MET A 76 -12.32 6.33 -11.03
C MET A 76 -11.39 6.33 -12.24
N VAL A 77 -10.79 5.18 -12.61
CA VAL A 77 -9.90 5.08 -13.78
C VAL A 77 -10.61 4.62 -15.05
N LYS A 78 -11.93 4.41 -15.03
CA LYS A 78 -12.66 3.83 -16.16
C LYS A 78 -12.45 4.59 -17.47
N SER A 79 -12.56 5.92 -17.44
CA SER A 79 -12.36 6.76 -18.63
C SER A 79 -10.96 6.62 -19.24
N LEU A 80 -9.94 6.45 -18.37
CA LEU A 80 -8.56 6.24 -18.80
C LEU A 80 -8.40 4.86 -19.45
N VAL A 81 -9.00 3.82 -18.86
CA VAL A 81 -9.01 2.46 -19.41
C VAL A 81 -9.70 2.44 -20.77
N ASP A 82 -10.91 3.00 -20.88
CA ASP A 82 -11.67 3.07 -22.13
C ASP A 82 -10.86 3.81 -23.23
N THR A 83 -10.09 4.83 -22.86
CA THR A 83 -9.20 5.55 -23.80
C THR A 83 -8.02 4.68 -24.25
N CYS A 84 -7.40 3.94 -23.34
CA CYS A 84 -6.31 3.01 -23.67
C CYS A 84 -6.78 1.89 -24.60
N GLU A 85 -7.97 1.33 -24.35
CA GLU A 85 -8.56 0.28 -25.18
C GLU A 85 -8.84 0.76 -26.61
N LYS A 86 -9.37 1.97 -26.76
CA LYS A 86 -9.59 2.60 -28.07
C LYS A 86 -8.28 2.83 -28.83
N GLU A 87 -7.25 3.31 -28.13
CA GLU A 87 -5.92 3.55 -28.70
C GLU A 87 -5.27 2.24 -29.15
N TYR A 88 -5.33 1.19 -28.32
CA TYR A 88 -4.86 -0.14 -28.68
C TYR A 88 -5.60 -0.69 -29.89
N SER A 89 -6.93 -0.61 -29.91
CA SER A 89 -7.77 -1.09 -31.01
C SER A 89 -7.47 -0.38 -32.33
N ARG A 90 -7.10 0.91 -32.27
CA ARG A 90 -6.80 1.70 -33.47
C ARG A 90 -5.41 1.41 -34.04
N TYR A 91 -4.41 1.19 -33.20
CA TYR A 91 -3.01 1.15 -33.64
C TYR A 91 -2.34 -0.22 -33.49
N GLY A 92 -2.92 -1.15 -32.73
CA GLY A 92 -2.38 -2.49 -32.47
C GLY A 92 -1.07 -2.51 -31.67
N ARG A 93 -0.71 -1.40 -31.01
CA ARG A 93 0.54 -1.25 -30.25
C ARG A 93 0.24 -1.23 -28.76
N PHE A 94 1.16 -1.76 -27.96
CA PHE A 94 1.08 -1.71 -26.50
C PHE A 94 0.84 -0.28 -25.99
N VAL A 95 -0.22 -0.10 -25.18
CA VAL A 95 -0.58 1.19 -24.56
C VAL A 95 -0.41 1.12 -23.05
N LYS A 96 0.24 2.12 -22.47
CA LYS A 96 0.34 2.30 -21.01
C LYS A 96 0.13 3.77 -20.67
N ARG A 97 -0.78 4.04 -19.73
CA ARG A 97 -1.04 5.38 -19.18
C ARG A 97 -0.92 5.34 -17.67
N TYR A 98 -0.57 6.49 -17.08
CA TYR A 98 -0.49 6.69 -15.64
C TYR A 98 -1.43 7.81 -15.25
N HIS A 99 -2.05 7.69 -14.08
CA HIS A 99 -2.91 8.73 -13.53
C HIS A 99 -2.75 8.77 -12.01
N SER A 100 -3.10 9.90 -11.42
CA SER A 100 -3.01 10.14 -9.98
C SER A 100 -4.25 10.91 -9.56
N PHE A 101 -4.89 10.47 -8.49
CA PHE A 101 -6.09 11.05 -7.94
C PHE A 101 -6.13 10.84 -6.43
N SER A 102 -6.81 11.74 -5.73
CA SER A 102 -7.07 11.58 -4.30
C SER A 102 -8.18 10.55 -4.09
N TYR A 103 -7.96 9.61 -3.18
CA TYR A 103 -8.91 8.57 -2.82
C TYR A 103 -9.05 8.50 -1.30
N LYS A 104 -10.29 8.29 -0.84
CA LYS A 104 -10.62 7.98 0.54
C LYS A 104 -11.63 6.84 0.54
N ALA A 105 -11.37 5.80 1.34
CA ALA A 105 -12.36 4.75 1.58
C ALA A 105 -13.58 5.33 2.31
N GLY A 106 -14.79 4.91 1.93
CA GLY A 106 -16.02 5.31 2.62
C GLY A 106 -16.13 4.67 4.01
N SER A 107 -15.85 3.37 4.08
CA SER A 107 -15.65 2.58 5.29
C SER A 107 -14.45 1.66 5.10
N TRP A 108 -13.87 1.20 6.21
CA TRP A 108 -12.83 0.17 6.21
C TRP A 108 -13.40 -1.22 5.93
#